data_AF-A0A954I4X6-F1
#
_entry.id   AF-A0A954I4X6-F1
#
_cell.length_a   1.000
_cell.length_b   1.000
_cell.length_c   1.000
_cell.angle_alpha   90.00
_cell.angle_beta   90.00
_cell.angle_gamma   90.00
#
_symmetry.space_group_name_H-M   'P 1'
#
loop_
_entity.id
_entity.type
_entity.pdbx_description
1 polymer ?
#
loop_
_entity_poly.entity_id
_entity_poly.type
_entity_poly.pdbx_seq_one_letter_code
_entity_poly.pdbx_strand_id
1 'polypeptide(L)'
;QTHILTQISHRLNEDWKALRDDPLLDQVLTDCLGNPEMQAAAIETIAAAQLTDHSSALLGLCQDTAASEVVRGEALKALGKLAHPQANELALSLIRGTADQPQASPLVIAAIETLATTGRTTELREFLTSEQMPLDVRRRALQLNCVTFESCQQILSMQEAHSIPADLKNELIFLLHNHSDRRVRQLAQTRLPQANNGTSQRIHSFQDILQMQGNATRGEALFARHPQTLCARCHRVTGEGALVGPDLASIGTKYDARELLYHVQSPSGAVNYNFVSHTLLLKDGRVLTGLVLNRQDGRIMLGLATGQQETIAAVDVEEESPQAISLMPEGLLNSLSTQEVADLLEYLQSLRKGDAGITPATTR
;
A
#
# COMPACT_ATOMS: atom_id res chain seq x y z
N GLN A 1 -18.87 -20.84 6.01
CA GLN A 1 -18.35 -21.68 4.90
C GLN A 1 -17.10 -21.05 4.30
N THR A 2 -17.06 -19.74 4.06
CA THR A 2 -15.86 -18.99 3.61
C THR A 2 -14.61 -19.24 4.48
N HIS A 3 -14.74 -19.20 5.82
CA HIS A 3 -13.64 -19.48 6.75
C HIS A 3 -13.04 -20.90 6.61
N ILE A 4 -13.86 -21.87 6.17
CA ILE A 4 -13.41 -23.26 5.98
C ILE A 4 -12.56 -23.34 4.72
N LEU A 5 -12.95 -22.68 3.62
CA LEU A 5 -12.17 -22.63 2.39
C LEU A 5 -10.80 -21.94 2.59
N THR A 6 -10.75 -20.84 3.35
CA THR A 6 -9.48 -20.16 3.67
C THR A 6 -8.55 -21.04 4.54
N GLN A 7 -9.09 -21.86 5.45
CA GLN A 7 -8.28 -22.82 6.21
C GLN A 7 -7.79 -23.98 5.34
N ILE A 8 -8.63 -24.43 4.40
CA ILE A 8 -8.30 -25.48 3.43
C ILE A 8 -7.19 -25.02 2.48
N SER A 9 -7.24 -23.79 1.95
CA SER A 9 -6.27 -23.29 0.96
C SER A 9 -4.81 -23.35 1.45
N HIS A 10 -4.57 -23.07 2.73
CA HIS A 10 -3.23 -23.16 3.32
C HIS A 10 -2.76 -24.60 3.57
N ARG A 11 -3.67 -25.55 3.82
CA ARG A 11 -3.35 -26.95 4.17
C ARG A 11 -3.26 -27.89 2.96
N LEU A 12 -3.88 -27.53 1.83
CA LEU A 12 -3.97 -28.39 0.64
C LEU A 12 -2.61 -28.74 0.02
N ASN A 13 -1.63 -27.84 0.11
CA ASN A 13 -0.27 -28.10 -0.41
C ASN A 13 0.65 -28.80 0.60
N GLU A 14 0.23 -28.89 1.87
CA GLU A 14 1.00 -29.49 2.96
C GLU A 14 0.39 -30.85 3.33
N ASP A 15 -0.37 -30.89 4.42
CA ASP A 15 -0.87 -32.10 5.07
C ASP A 15 -2.01 -32.77 4.29
N TRP A 16 -2.74 -32.03 3.44
CA TRP A 16 -4.01 -32.46 2.85
C TRP A 16 -3.94 -32.73 1.34
N LYS A 17 -2.80 -33.22 0.84
CA LYS A 17 -2.63 -33.58 -0.59
C LYS A 17 -3.66 -34.58 -1.11
N ALA A 18 -4.11 -35.52 -0.28
CA ALA A 18 -5.14 -36.48 -0.69
C ALA A 18 -6.50 -35.82 -1.03
N LEU A 19 -6.80 -34.68 -0.40
CA LEU A 19 -8.01 -33.90 -0.68
C LEU A 19 -7.89 -33.07 -1.96
N ARG A 20 -6.65 -32.71 -2.36
CA ARG A 20 -6.38 -31.96 -3.60
C ARG A 20 -6.82 -32.71 -4.84
N ASP A 21 -6.67 -34.03 -4.84
CA ASP A 21 -7.02 -34.91 -5.95
C ASP A 21 -8.45 -35.50 -5.80
N ASP A 22 -9.23 -35.05 -4.80
CA ASP A 22 -10.58 -35.55 -4.54
C ASP A 22 -11.60 -34.90 -5.49
N PRO A 23 -12.36 -35.68 -6.28
CA PRO A 23 -13.43 -35.15 -7.15
C PRO A 23 -14.49 -34.32 -6.42
N LEU A 24 -14.69 -34.54 -5.11
CA LEU A 24 -15.60 -33.73 -4.31
C LEU A 24 -15.09 -32.30 -4.14
N LEU A 25 -13.78 -32.09 -4.06
CA LEU A 25 -13.21 -30.74 -3.96
C LEU A 25 -13.43 -29.97 -5.27
N ASP A 26 -13.23 -30.62 -6.42
CA ASP A 26 -13.47 -30.05 -7.74
C ASP A 26 -14.95 -29.60 -7.92
N GLN A 27 -15.89 -30.45 -7.51
CA GLN A 27 -17.32 -30.12 -7.54
C GLN A 27 -17.65 -28.95 -6.61
N VAL A 28 -17.14 -28.96 -5.36
CA VAL A 28 -17.39 -27.88 -4.39
C VAL A 28 -16.82 -26.56 -4.88
N LEU A 29 -15.61 -26.55 -5.44
CA LEU A 29 -15.00 -25.34 -5.97
C LEU A 29 -15.77 -24.80 -7.18
N THR A 30 -16.23 -25.68 -8.07
CA THR A 30 -17.09 -25.30 -9.20
C THR A 30 -18.40 -24.65 -8.73
N ASP A 31 -19.06 -25.25 -7.74
CA ASP A 31 -20.30 -24.70 -7.17
C ASP A 31 -20.05 -23.36 -6.45
N CYS A 32 -18.92 -23.23 -5.74
CA CYS A 32 -18.52 -21.99 -5.07
C CYS A 32 -18.16 -20.87 -6.06
N LEU A 33 -17.57 -21.18 -7.23
CA LEU A 33 -17.33 -20.21 -8.29
C LEU A 33 -18.64 -19.66 -8.88
N GLY A 34 -19.74 -20.42 -8.82
CA GLY A 34 -21.07 -19.97 -9.21
C GLY A 34 -21.80 -19.14 -8.14
N ASN A 35 -21.25 -19.04 -6.92
CA ASN A 35 -21.88 -18.34 -5.81
C ASN A 35 -21.13 -17.03 -5.48
N PRO A 36 -21.75 -15.84 -5.66
CA PRO A 36 -21.10 -14.55 -5.42
C PRO A 36 -20.45 -14.39 -4.04
N GLU A 37 -21.03 -14.96 -2.98
CA GLU A 37 -20.50 -14.85 -1.62
C GLU A 37 -19.25 -15.73 -1.37
N MET A 38 -19.02 -16.73 -2.22
CA MET A 38 -17.94 -17.70 -2.07
C MET A 38 -16.89 -17.62 -3.20
N GLN A 39 -17.15 -16.85 -4.25
CA GLN A 39 -16.28 -16.72 -5.41
C GLN A 39 -14.83 -16.38 -5.05
N ALA A 40 -14.60 -15.34 -4.25
CA ALA A 40 -13.25 -14.92 -3.87
C ALA A 40 -12.47 -16.04 -3.15
N ALA A 41 -13.10 -16.71 -2.18
CA ALA A 41 -12.49 -17.82 -1.46
C ALA A 41 -12.22 -19.04 -2.34
N ALA A 42 -13.10 -19.32 -3.31
CA ALA A 42 -12.90 -20.39 -4.29
C ALA A 42 -11.71 -20.07 -5.19
N ILE A 43 -11.63 -18.86 -5.75
CA ILE A 43 -10.52 -18.39 -6.59
C ILE A 43 -9.18 -18.51 -5.85
N GLU A 44 -9.12 -18.03 -4.60
CA GLU A 44 -7.93 -18.12 -3.76
C GLU A 44 -7.51 -19.58 -3.54
N THR A 45 -8.48 -20.45 -3.23
CA THR A 45 -8.23 -21.88 -2.99
C THR A 45 -7.70 -22.56 -4.24
N ILE A 46 -8.30 -22.30 -5.40
CA ILE A 46 -7.87 -22.83 -6.70
C ILE A 46 -6.43 -22.41 -7.02
N ALA A 47 -6.11 -21.13 -6.82
CA ALA A 47 -4.78 -20.60 -7.09
C ALA A 47 -3.72 -21.15 -6.12
N ALA A 48 -4.07 -21.24 -4.83
CA ALA A 48 -3.19 -21.79 -3.80
C ALA A 48 -2.93 -23.28 -4.07
N ALA A 49 -3.96 -24.06 -4.36
CA ALA A 49 -3.88 -25.49 -4.63
C ALA A 49 -3.40 -25.83 -6.05
N GLN A 50 -3.11 -24.83 -6.90
CA GLN A 50 -2.59 -25.04 -8.25
C GLN A 50 -3.49 -25.97 -9.10
N LEU A 51 -4.81 -25.78 -9.02
CA LEU A 51 -5.81 -26.59 -9.72
C LEU A 51 -6.06 -26.04 -11.13
N THR A 52 -5.32 -26.57 -12.12
CA THR A 52 -5.34 -26.05 -13.50
C THR A 52 -6.65 -26.30 -14.23
N ASP A 53 -7.43 -27.30 -13.83
CA ASP A 53 -8.68 -27.70 -14.51
C ASP A 53 -9.76 -26.62 -14.41
N HIS A 54 -9.70 -25.74 -13.40
CA HIS A 54 -10.59 -24.60 -13.25
C HIS A 54 -10.20 -23.36 -14.07
N SER A 55 -9.11 -23.40 -14.86
CA SER A 55 -8.62 -22.22 -15.59
C SER A 55 -9.65 -21.67 -16.58
N SER A 56 -10.48 -22.52 -17.19
CA SER A 56 -11.55 -22.09 -18.09
C SER A 56 -12.64 -21.29 -17.38
N ALA A 57 -13.03 -21.73 -16.18
CA ALA A 57 -14.00 -21.02 -15.34
C ALA A 57 -13.45 -19.67 -14.85
N LEU A 58 -12.18 -19.64 -14.43
CA LEU A 58 -11.51 -18.40 -14.04
C LEU A 58 -11.41 -17.40 -15.21
N LEU A 59 -11.11 -17.89 -16.42
CA LEU A 59 -11.11 -17.05 -17.62
C LEU A 59 -12.49 -16.47 -17.92
N GLY A 60 -13.53 -17.29 -17.81
CA GLY A 60 -14.92 -16.85 -17.93
C GLY A 60 -15.25 -15.73 -16.95
N LEU A 61 -14.86 -15.88 -15.68
CA LEU A 61 -15.04 -14.85 -14.66
C LEU A 61 -14.30 -13.56 -15.01
N CYS A 62 -13.06 -13.62 -15.49
CA CYS A 62 -12.31 -12.41 -15.87
C CYS A 62 -13.01 -11.60 -16.98
N GLN A 63 -13.67 -12.30 -17.91
CA GLN A 63 -14.33 -11.71 -19.08
C GLN A 63 -15.78 -11.30 -18.81
N ASP A 64 -16.38 -11.78 -17.72
CA ASP A 64 -17.75 -11.45 -17.35
C ASP A 64 -17.85 -10.00 -16.87
N THR A 65 -18.44 -9.14 -17.69
CA THR A 65 -18.65 -7.72 -17.36
C THR A 65 -19.73 -7.50 -16.30
N ALA A 66 -20.53 -8.53 -15.98
CA ALA A 66 -21.50 -8.46 -14.88
C ALA A 66 -20.86 -8.77 -13.51
N ALA A 67 -19.68 -9.42 -13.50
CA ALA A 67 -18.92 -9.66 -12.27
C ALA A 67 -18.19 -8.39 -11.81
N SER A 68 -17.96 -8.27 -10.50
CA SER A 68 -17.24 -7.14 -9.93
C SER A 68 -15.79 -7.11 -10.42
N GLU A 69 -15.22 -5.91 -10.56
CA GLU A 69 -13.83 -5.75 -11.00
C GLU A 69 -12.82 -6.47 -10.11
N VAL A 70 -13.14 -6.64 -8.83
CA VAL A 70 -12.26 -7.30 -7.89
C VAL A 70 -12.30 -8.82 -8.05
N VAL A 71 -13.48 -9.43 -8.19
CA VAL A 71 -13.60 -10.87 -8.52
C VAL A 71 -12.88 -11.18 -9.84
N ARG A 72 -13.07 -10.32 -10.83
CA ARG A 72 -12.36 -10.41 -12.13
C ARG A 72 -10.85 -10.30 -11.95
N GLY A 73 -10.40 -9.38 -11.08
CA GLY A 73 -8.99 -9.17 -10.76
C GLY A 73 -8.36 -10.36 -10.02
N GLU A 74 -9.05 -10.94 -9.03
CA GLU A 74 -8.61 -12.14 -8.33
C GLU A 74 -8.54 -13.34 -9.27
N ALA A 75 -9.54 -13.51 -10.14
CA ALA A 75 -9.52 -14.56 -11.16
C ALA A 75 -8.33 -14.39 -12.10
N LEU A 76 -8.01 -13.15 -12.50
CA LEU A 76 -6.85 -12.85 -13.36
C LEU A 76 -5.53 -13.18 -12.66
N LYS A 77 -5.39 -12.82 -11.38
CA LYS A 77 -4.22 -13.16 -10.56
C LYS A 77 -4.09 -14.67 -10.37
N ALA A 78 -5.21 -15.37 -10.18
CA ALA A 78 -5.24 -16.83 -10.12
C ALA A 78 -4.76 -17.46 -11.43
N LEU A 79 -5.24 -16.98 -12.58
CA LEU A 79 -4.77 -17.43 -13.90
C LEU A 79 -3.26 -17.18 -14.08
N GLY A 80 -2.74 -16.05 -13.59
CA GLY A 80 -1.31 -15.77 -13.57
C GLY A 80 -0.52 -16.79 -12.75
N LYS A 81 -0.99 -17.11 -11.54
CA LYS A 81 -0.38 -18.12 -10.65
C LYS A 81 -0.44 -19.54 -11.23
N LEU A 82 -1.47 -19.85 -12.02
CA LEU A 82 -1.61 -21.12 -12.75
C LEU A 82 -0.86 -21.15 -14.08
N ALA A 83 -0.12 -20.08 -14.42
CA ALA A 83 0.58 -19.91 -15.68
C ALA A 83 -0.31 -20.11 -16.93
N HIS A 84 -1.58 -19.70 -16.85
CA HIS A 84 -2.51 -19.83 -17.97
C HIS A 84 -2.06 -18.97 -19.17
N PRO A 85 -2.05 -19.48 -20.42
CA PRO A 85 -1.49 -18.77 -21.58
C PRO A 85 -2.07 -17.37 -21.83
N GLN A 86 -3.36 -17.19 -21.56
CA GLN A 86 -4.08 -15.93 -21.83
C GLN A 86 -3.97 -14.90 -20.69
N ALA A 87 -3.43 -15.26 -19.52
CA ALA A 87 -3.39 -14.34 -18.37
C ALA A 87 -2.64 -13.05 -18.69
N ASN A 88 -1.49 -13.17 -19.35
CA ASN A 88 -0.65 -12.02 -19.69
C ASN A 88 -1.29 -11.13 -20.76
N GLU A 89 -1.90 -11.72 -21.80
CA GLU A 89 -2.55 -10.96 -22.86
C GLU A 89 -3.75 -10.17 -22.33
N LEU A 90 -4.53 -10.78 -21.44
CA LEU A 90 -5.66 -10.13 -20.79
C LEU A 90 -5.20 -9.00 -19.85
N ALA A 91 -4.16 -9.25 -19.05
CA ALA A 91 -3.61 -8.22 -18.18
C ALA A 91 -3.08 -7.01 -18.99
N LEU A 92 -2.35 -7.26 -20.09
CA LEU A 92 -1.85 -6.20 -20.97
C LEU A 92 -2.97 -5.39 -21.62
N SER A 93 -4.08 -6.04 -22.04
CA SER A 93 -5.19 -5.33 -22.67
C SER A 93 -5.90 -4.41 -21.68
N LEU A 94 -6.11 -4.87 -20.43
CA LEU A 94 -6.73 -4.10 -19.36
C LEU A 94 -5.88 -2.86 -19.00
N ILE A 95 -4.57 -3.04 -18.85
CA ILE A 95 -3.66 -1.92 -18.51
C ILE A 95 -3.62 -0.91 -19.67
N ARG A 96 -3.50 -1.37 -20.92
CA ARG A 96 -3.49 -0.45 -22.08
C ARG A 96 -4.81 0.32 -22.23
N GLY A 97 -5.94 -0.29 -21.85
CA GLY A 97 -7.25 0.35 -21.86
C GLY A 97 -7.41 1.50 -20.86
N THR A 98 -6.51 1.63 -19.88
CA THR A 98 -6.53 2.72 -18.89
C THR A 98 -5.73 3.96 -19.30
N ALA A 99 -5.13 3.95 -20.50
CA ALA A 99 -4.41 5.11 -21.01
C ALA A 99 -5.30 6.36 -21.00
N ASP A 100 -4.69 7.49 -20.64
CA ASP A 100 -5.32 8.82 -20.55
C ASP A 100 -6.45 8.95 -19.51
N GLN A 101 -6.68 7.91 -18.69
CA GLN A 101 -7.59 7.99 -17.55
C GLN A 101 -6.90 8.68 -16.36
N PRO A 102 -7.66 9.30 -15.44
CA PRO A 102 -7.09 9.97 -14.28
C PRO A 102 -6.49 9.00 -13.24
N GLN A 103 -7.00 7.77 -13.17
CA GLN A 103 -6.60 6.74 -12.21
C GLN A 103 -6.96 5.34 -12.74
N ALA A 104 -6.31 4.31 -12.20
CA ALA A 104 -6.60 2.91 -12.50
C ALA A 104 -7.78 2.37 -11.69
N SER A 105 -8.48 1.41 -12.27
CA SER A 105 -9.48 0.61 -11.55
C SER A 105 -8.82 -0.55 -10.77
N PRO A 106 -9.49 -1.12 -9.74
CA PRO A 106 -8.98 -2.29 -9.03
C PRO A 106 -8.58 -3.46 -9.94
N LEU A 107 -9.34 -3.69 -11.02
CA LEU A 107 -9.04 -4.72 -12.02
C LEU A 107 -7.70 -4.45 -12.73
N VAL A 108 -7.41 -3.18 -13.05
CA VAL A 108 -6.14 -2.78 -13.68
C VAL A 108 -4.97 -2.99 -12.72
N ILE A 109 -5.13 -2.67 -11.43
CA ILE A 109 -4.09 -2.94 -10.43
C ILE A 109 -3.82 -4.45 -10.31
N ALA A 110 -4.86 -5.28 -10.29
CA ALA A 110 -4.72 -6.74 -10.30
C ALA A 110 -4.04 -7.27 -11.59
N ALA A 111 -4.28 -6.63 -12.73
CA ALA A 111 -3.60 -6.93 -13.99
C ALA A 111 -2.09 -6.64 -13.89
N ILE A 112 -1.70 -5.51 -13.29
CA ILE A 112 -0.28 -5.15 -13.07
C ILE A 112 0.41 -6.19 -12.17
N GLU A 113 -0.26 -6.64 -11.11
CA GLU A 113 0.24 -7.68 -10.20
C GLU A 113 0.37 -9.04 -10.87
N THR A 114 -0.56 -9.37 -11.77
CA THR A 114 -0.51 -10.57 -12.61
C THR A 114 0.75 -10.58 -13.45
N LEU A 115 1.06 -9.47 -14.16
CA LEU A 115 2.28 -9.35 -14.96
C LEU A 115 3.57 -9.48 -14.13
N ALA A 116 3.59 -8.93 -12.92
CA ALA A 116 4.74 -9.08 -12.03
C ALA A 116 4.94 -10.55 -11.63
N THR A 117 3.85 -11.24 -11.27
CA THR A 117 3.87 -12.65 -10.85
C THR A 117 4.31 -13.59 -11.97
N THR A 118 3.95 -13.27 -13.22
CA THR A 118 4.32 -14.05 -14.41
C THR A 118 5.66 -13.63 -15.03
N GLY A 119 6.41 -12.73 -14.38
CA GLY A 119 7.75 -12.34 -14.80
C GLY A 119 7.81 -11.33 -15.95
N ARG A 120 6.70 -10.69 -16.32
CA ARG A 120 6.58 -9.69 -17.40
C ARG A 120 7.08 -8.30 -16.97
N THR A 121 8.28 -8.29 -16.39
CA THR A 121 8.90 -7.08 -15.82
C THR A 121 9.25 -6.04 -16.89
N THR A 122 9.54 -6.48 -18.12
CA THR A 122 9.81 -5.58 -19.26
C THR A 122 8.61 -4.71 -19.59
N GLU A 123 7.43 -5.31 -19.72
CA GLU A 123 6.19 -4.60 -19.99
C GLU A 123 5.83 -3.65 -18.85
N LEU A 124 6.07 -4.05 -17.59
CA LEU A 124 5.91 -3.16 -16.45
C LEU A 124 6.83 -1.93 -16.53
N ARG A 125 8.07 -2.09 -17.01
CA ARG A 125 8.97 -0.95 -17.24
C ARG A 125 8.52 -0.05 -18.39
N GLU A 126 7.85 -0.59 -19.41
CA GLU A 126 7.24 0.22 -20.46
C GLU A 126 6.14 1.11 -19.86
N PHE A 127 5.24 0.53 -19.05
CA PHE A 127 4.16 1.28 -18.40
C PHE A 127 4.68 2.35 -17.45
N LEU A 128 5.69 2.04 -16.63
CA LEU A 128 6.40 2.97 -15.75
C LEU A 128 6.81 4.27 -16.46
N THR A 129 7.32 4.15 -17.69
CA THR A 129 7.88 5.25 -18.49
C THR A 129 6.88 5.97 -19.39
N SER A 130 5.66 5.45 -19.53
CA SER A 130 4.64 6.02 -20.42
C SER A 130 3.95 7.21 -19.77
N GLU A 131 3.96 8.38 -20.41
CA GLU A 131 3.25 9.58 -19.92
C GLU A 131 1.71 9.45 -20.02
N GLN A 132 1.22 8.56 -20.88
CA GLN A 132 -0.22 8.30 -21.04
C GLN A 132 -0.78 7.42 -19.91
N MET A 133 0.08 6.70 -19.19
CA MET A 133 -0.37 5.85 -18.11
C MET A 133 -0.69 6.69 -16.85
N PRO A 134 -1.80 6.39 -16.16
CA PRO A 134 -2.11 7.01 -14.88
C PRO A 134 -0.95 6.88 -13.87
N LEU A 135 -0.79 7.87 -12.99
CA LEU A 135 0.35 7.91 -12.06
C LEU A 135 0.36 6.69 -11.11
N ASP A 136 -0.79 6.24 -10.66
CA ASP A 136 -0.94 5.04 -9.82
C ASP A 136 -0.51 3.75 -10.54
N VAL A 137 -0.81 3.58 -11.83
CA VAL A 137 -0.27 2.48 -12.66
C VAL A 137 1.25 2.53 -12.69
N ARG A 138 1.81 3.70 -13.00
CA ARG A 138 3.26 3.90 -13.15
C ARG A 138 4.01 3.64 -11.85
N ARG A 139 3.47 4.12 -10.73
CA ARG A 139 3.98 3.85 -9.38
C ARG A 139 3.92 2.38 -9.02
N ARG A 140 2.78 1.72 -9.26
CA ARG A 140 2.65 0.29 -8.96
C ARG A 140 3.64 -0.54 -9.79
N ALA A 141 3.82 -0.20 -11.06
CA ALA A 141 4.81 -0.84 -11.93
C ALA A 141 6.26 -0.62 -11.44
N LEU A 142 6.58 0.55 -10.88
CA LEU A 142 7.88 0.83 -10.25
C LEU A 142 8.11 -0.09 -9.05
N GLN A 143 7.15 -0.12 -8.13
CA GLN A 143 7.24 -0.91 -6.89
C GLN A 143 7.49 -2.38 -7.20
N LEU A 144 6.75 -2.94 -8.17
CA LEU A 144 6.89 -4.34 -8.57
C LEU A 144 8.19 -4.63 -9.33
N ASN A 145 8.82 -3.62 -9.94
CA ASN A 145 10.18 -3.73 -10.50
C ASN A 145 11.29 -3.46 -9.47
N CYS A 146 10.96 -3.16 -8.21
CA CYS A 146 11.91 -2.92 -7.14
C CYS A 146 11.83 -4.00 -6.04
N VAL A 147 11.65 -5.25 -6.44
CA VAL A 147 11.45 -6.39 -5.50
C VAL A 147 12.67 -7.30 -5.42
N THR A 148 13.36 -7.52 -6.54
CA THR A 148 14.51 -8.45 -6.61
C THR A 148 15.79 -7.69 -6.92
N PHE A 149 16.94 -8.27 -6.57
CA PHE A 149 18.23 -7.65 -6.86
C PHE A 149 18.44 -7.38 -8.37
N GLU A 150 18.05 -8.33 -9.22
CA GLU A 150 18.15 -8.20 -10.68
C GLU A 150 17.26 -7.09 -11.24
N SER A 151 15.98 -7.05 -10.82
CA SER A 151 15.05 -6.00 -11.27
C SER A 151 15.51 -4.60 -10.80
N CYS A 152 16.04 -4.49 -9.58
CA CYS A 152 16.64 -3.26 -9.08
C CYS A 152 17.87 -2.81 -9.90
N GLN A 153 18.72 -3.75 -10.36
CA GLN A 153 19.85 -3.43 -11.25
C GLN A 153 19.37 -2.87 -12.60
N GLN A 154 18.28 -3.42 -13.15
CA GLN A 154 17.70 -2.95 -14.40
C GLN A 154 17.11 -1.53 -14.23
N ILE A 155 16.36 -1.30 -13.15
CA ILE A 155 15.81 0.02 -12.84
C ILE A 155 16.91 1.07 -12.62
N LEU A 156 18.00 0.72 -11.93
CA LEU A 156 19.15 1.63 -11.80
C LEU A 156 19.79 1.97 -13.14
N SER A 157 19.88 0.98 -14.04
CA SER A 157 20.41 1.20 -15.39
C SER A 157 19.49 2.14 -16.20
N MET A 158 18.16 2.02 -16.04
CA MET A 158 17.21 2.98 -16.62
C MET A 158 17.35 4.39 -16.05
N GLN A 159 17.59 4.51 -14.74
CA GLN A 159 17.78 5.80 -14.07
C GLN A 159 19.07 6.50 -14.55
N GLU A 160 20.16 5.74 -14.73
CA GLU A 160 21.41 6.25 -15.33
C GLU A 160 21.23 6.67 -16.79
N ALA A 161 20.37 5.97 -17.53
CA ALA A 161 19.94 6.36 -18.86
C ALA A 161 18.87 7.47 -18.86
N HIS A 162 18.55 8.05 -17.71
CA HIS A 162 17.53 9.10 -17.52
C HIS A 162 16.14 8.73 -18.04
N SER A 163 15.83 7.45 -18.14
CA SER A 163 14.55 6.93 -18.63
C SER A 163 13.48 6.89 -17.54
N ILE A 164 13.83 7.07 -16.26
CA ILE A 164 12.86 7.15 -15.17
C ILE A 164 12.25 8.56 -15.09
N PRO A 165 10.93 8.70 -15.26
CA PRO A 165 10.25 9.98 -15.17
C PRO A 165 10.43 10.70 -13.82
N ALA A 166 10.39 12.04 -13.84
CA ALA A 166 10.73 12.87 -12.69
C ALA A 166 9.81 12.67 -11.47
N ASP A 167 8.52 12.49 -11.70
CA ASP A 167 7.48 12.22 -10.70
C ASP A 167 7.68 10.90 -9.92
N LEU A 168 8.51 9.99 -10.45
CA LEU A 168 8.80 8.69 -9.86
C LEU A 168 10.17 8.60 -9.18
N LYS A 169 11.05 9.60 -9.38
CA LYS A 169 12.43 9.55 -8.86
C LYS A 169 12.50 9.43 -7.34
N ASN A 170 11.60 10.07 -6.61
CA ASN A 170 11.59 10.00 -5.14
C ASN A 170 11.23 8.62 -4.64
N GLU A 171 10.20 8.03 -5.24
CA GLU A 171 9.76 6.68 -4.92
C GLU A 171 10.85 5.68 -5.27
N LEU A 172 11.52 5.86 -6.41
CA LEU A 172 12.68 5.05 -6.77
C LEU A 172 13.82 5.14 -5.73
N ILE A 173 14.23 6.36 -5.37
CA ILE A 173 15.31 6.58 -4.39
C ILE A 173 14.94 5.91 -3.07
N PHE A 174 13.70 6.10 -2.62
CA PHE A 174 13.17 5.52 -1.40
C PHE A 174 13.20 3.98 -1.44
N LEU A 175 12.62 3.38 -2.47
CA LEU A 175 12.51 1.93 -2.63
C LEU A 175 13.88 1.26 -2.59
N LEU A 176 14.88 1.82 -3.29
CA LEU A 176 16.20 1.18 -3.39
C LEU A 176 17.09 1.40 -2.15
N HIS A 177 17.04 2.58 -1.52
CA HIS A 177 17.81 2.83 -0.30
C HIS A 177 17.26 2.10 0.92
N ASN A 178 15.96 1.80 0.93
CA ASN A 178 15.27 1.10 2.02
C ASN A 178 14.89 -0.34 1.67
N HIS A 179 15.37 -0.85 0.54
CA HIS A 179 15.10 -2.21 0.07
C HIS A 179 15.50 -3.24 1.12
N SER A 180 14.74 -4.33 1.28
CA SER A 180 15.03 -5.39 2.27
C SER A 180 16.38 -6.09 2.04
N ASP A 181 16.74 -6.34 0.78
CA ASP A 181 18.06 -6.85 0.38
C ASP A 181 19.18 -5.80 0.55
N ARG A 182 20.17 -6.12 1.40
CA ARG A 182 21.34 -5.27 1.68
C ARG A 182 22.14 -4.94 0.42
N ARG A 183 22.22 -5.85 -0.55
CA ARG A 183 22.98 -5.66 -1.79
C ARG A 183 22.35 -4.55 -2.64
N VAL A 184 21.02 -4.47 -2.68
CA VAL A 184 20.30 -3.39 -3.37
C VAL A 184 20.62 -2.05 -2.70
N ARG A 185 20.58 -1.97 -1.37
CA ARG A 185 20.92 -0.73 -0.64
C ARG A 185 22.35 -0.26 -0.91
N GLN A 186 23.33 -1.17 -0.95
CA GLN A 186 24.72 -0.84 -1.29
C GLN A 186 24.86 -0.33 -2.74
N LEU A 187 24.14 -0.96 -3.66
CA LEU A 187 24.13 -0.53 -5.05
C LEU A 187 23.49 0.86 -5.21
N ALA A 188 22.39 1.11 -4.51
CA ALA A 188 21.71 2.41 -4.48
C ALA A 188 22.62 3.52 -3.97
N GLN A 189 23.35 3.29 -2.88
CA GLN A 189 24.34 4.24 -2.33
C GLN A 189 25.42 4.64 -3.35
N THR A 190 25.79 3.71 -4.25
CA THR A 190 26.87 3.92 -5.21
C THR A 190 26.38 4.55 -6.52
N ARG A 191 25.23 4.06 -7.03
CA ARG A 191 24.73 4.37 -8.39
C ARG A 191 23.56 5.34 -8.42
N LEU A 192 22.90 5.52 -7.29
CA LEU A 192 21.85 6.50 -7.10
C LEU A 192 22.20 7.40 -5.90
N PRO A 193 23.39 8.04 -5.89
CA PRO A 193 23.75 8.91 -4.78
C PRO A 193 22.69 10.00 -4.68
N GLN A 194 22.14 10.18 -3.47
CA GLN A 194 21.23 11.28 -3.22
C GLN A 194 21.98 12.56 -3.59
N ALA A 195 21.49 13.24 -4.62
CA ALA A 195 22.18 14.42 -5.13
C ALA A 195 22.22 15.46 -4.01
N ASN A 196 23.43 15.78 -3.52
CA ASN A 196 23.70 16.98 -2.71
C ASN A 196 23.60 18.25 -3.57
N ASN A 197 22.61 18.33 -4.46
CA ASN A 197 22.44 19.40 -5.43
C ASN A 197 21.13 20.13 -5.15
N GLY A 198 21.18 21.05 -4.19
CA GLY A 198 20.63 22.41 -4.25
C GLY A 198 19.15 22.69 -4.57
N THR A 199 18.41 21.89 -5.34
CA THR A 199 17.14 22.35 -5.93
C THR A 199 16.12 21.29 -6.36
N SER A 200 16.29 19.99 -6.05
CA SER A 200 15.19 19.01 -6.17
C SER A 200 15.17 18.09 -4.95
N GLN A 201 14.10 18.21 -4.16
CA GLN A 201 13.71 17.39 -2.99
C GLN A 201 14.83 17.05 -2.01
N ARG A 202 14.91 17.84 -0.95
CA ARG A 202 15.81 17.61 0.18
C ARG A 202 15.47 16.25 0.80
N ILE A 203 16.25 15.22 0.49
CA ILE A 203 16.30 14.04 1.33
C ILE A 203 17.18 14.43 2.49
N HIS A 204 16.56 14.69 3.63
CA HIS A 204 17.30 14.99 4.83
C HIS A 204 18.11 13.76 5.23
N SER A 205 19.43 13.93 5.32
CA SER A 205 20.29 12.89 5.87
C SER A 205 19.80 12.55 7.27
N PHE A 206 19.51 11.26 7.46
CA PHE A 206 19.00 10.73 8.72
C PHE A 206 19.97 11.01 9.87
N GLN A 207 21.28 10.97 9.61
CA GLN A 207 22.30 11.31 10.60
C GLN A 207 22.34 12.81 10.89
N ASP A 208 22.18 13.65 9.88
CA ASP A 208 22.25 15.11 10.04
C ASP A 208 21.10 15.59 10.92
N ILE A 209 19.87 15.12 10.69
CA ILE A 209 18.71 15.46 11.52
C ILE A 209 18.93 15.07 12.98
N LEU A 210 19.42 13.86 13.24
CA LEU A 210 19.63 13.35 14.60
C LEU A 210 20.74 14.10 15.36
N GLN A 211 21.62 14.80 14.66
CA GLN A 211 22.67 15.63 15.26
C GLN A 211 22.26 17.09 15.44
N MET A 212 21.16 17.51 14.81
CA MET A 212 20.65 18.87 14.90
C MET A 212 19.83 19.07 16.17
N GLN A 213 19.96 20.26 16.75
CA GLN A 213 19.12 20.66 17.88
C GLN A 213 17.80 21.22 17.33
N GLY A 214 16.70 20.51 17.58
CA GLY A 214 15.36 20.95 17.20
C GLY A 214 14.75 21.92 18.21
N ASN A 215 13.66 22.57 17.80
CA ASN A 215 12.81 23.42 18.63
C ASN A 215 11.37 22.89 18.62
N ALA A 216 10.90 22.39 19.76
CA ALA A 216 9.57 21.80 19.89
C ALA A 216 8.42 22.76 19.53
N THR A 217 8.50 24.05 19.86
CA THR A 217 7.44 25.02 19.52
C THR A 217 7.33 25.24 18.01
N ARG A 218 8.45 25.28 17.28
CA ARG A 218 8.40 25.32 15.81
C ARG A 218 7.91 23.99 15.24
N GLY A 219 8.32 22.87 15.82
CA GLY A 219 7.84 21.53 15.46
C GLY A 219 6.34 21.35 15.62
N GLU A 220 5.77 21.87 16.71
CA GLU A 220 4.32 21.90 16.95
C GLU A 220 3.58 22.66 15.85
N ALA A 221 4.08 23.85 15.48
CA ALA A 221 3.50 24.62 14.39
C ALA A 221 3.56 23.87 13.04
N LEU A 222 4.65 23.16 12.78
CA LEU A 222 4.80 22.30 11.60
C LEU A 222 3.83 21.12 11.62
N PHE A 223 3.62 20.50 12.78
CA PHE A 223 2.64 19.42 12.95
C PHE A 223 1.21 19.90 12.71
N ALA A 224 0.85 21.05 13.30
CA ALA A 224 -0.52 21.54 13.36
C ALA A 224 -0.98 22.26 12.09
N ARG A 225 -0.10 23.03 11.44
CA ARG A 225 -0.51 24.06 10.46
C ARG A 225 0.17 23.96 9.11
N HIS A 226 1.19 23.11 8.96
CA HIS A 226 1.96 23.11 7.73
C HIS A 226 1.17 22.43 6.59
N PRO A 227 0.99 23.12 5.44
CA PRO A 227 0.06 22.70 4.38
C PRO A 227 0.50 21.43 3.65
N GLN A 228 1.74 20.99 3.83
CA GLN A 228 2.34 19.85 3.10
C GLN A 228 2.61 18.64 3.99
N THR A 229 2.78 18.81 5.31
CA THR A 229 3.02 17.69 6.24
C THR A 229 1.70 17.10 6.76
N LEU A 230 0.65 17.93 6.86
CA LEU A 230 -0.74 17.52 7.11
C LEU A 230 -0.93 16.59 8.32
N CYS A 231 0.01 16.61 9.29
CA CYS A 231 0.04 15.61 10.36
C CYS A 231 -1.24 15.67 11.22
N ALA A 232 -1.68 16.87 11.59
CA ALA A 232 -2.90 17.09 12.36
C ALA A 232 -4.21 16.73 11.62
N ARG A 233 -4.19 16.54 10.30
CA ARG A 233 -5.37 16.04 9.55
C ARG A 233 -5.66 14.58 9.82
N CYS A 234 -4.67 13.81 10.25
CA CYS A 234 -4.83 12.38 10.50
C CYS A 234 -4.53 12.02 11.96
N HIS A 235 -3.64 12.74 12.64
CA HIS A 235 -3.20 12.44 13.98
C HIS A 235 -3.71 13.46 14.99
N ARG A 236 -4.03 12.96 16.18
CA ARG A 236 -4.44 13.76 17.31
C ARG A 236 -3.30 13.87 18.32
N VAL A 237 -3.17 15.05 18.92
CA VAL A 237 -2.32 15.30 20.09
C VAL A 237 -3.14 16.11 21.09
N THR A 238 -3.21 15.65 22.34
CA THR A 238 -3.88 16.37 23.44
C THR A 238 -5.31 16.86 23.14
N GLY A 239 -6.06 16.11 22.32
CA GLY A 239 -7.43 16.46 21.93
C GLY A 239 -7.57 17.29 20.64
N GLU A 240 -6.47 17.79 20.07
CA GLU A 240 -6.46 18.54 18.81
C GLU A 240 -6.01 17.70 17.61
N GLY A 241 -6.66 17.88 16.46
CA GLY A 241 -6.44 17.09 15.24
C GLY A 241 -7.50 16.00 15.03
N ALA A 242 -7.34 15.19 13.98
CA ALA A 242 -8.26 14.08 13.69
C ALA A 242 -7.75 12.76 14.26
N LEU A 243 -8.65 11.78 14.43
CA LEU A 243 -8.31 10.43 14.87
C LEU A 243 -8.53 9.44 13.71
N VAL A 244 -7.72 9.59 12.67
CA VAL A 244 -7.64 8.62 11.55
C VAL A 244 -6.41 7.73 11.74
N GLY A 245 -5.25 8.32 12.02
CA GLY A 245 -4.06 7.61 12.47
C GLY A 245 -4.02 7.46 13.99
N PRO A 246 -2.94 6.85 14.54
CA PRO A 246 -2.75 6.73 15.98
C PRO A 246 -2.72 8.10 16.67
N ASP A 247 -3.24 8.14 17.91
CA ASP A 247 -3.04 9.26 18.82
C ASP A 247 -1.56 9.37 19.19
N LEU A 248 -0.99 10.56 19.01
CA LEU A 248 0.45 10.80 19.17
C LEU A 248 0.79 11.46 20.51
N ALA A 249 -0.18 11.72 21.39
CA ALA A 249 0.04 12.44 22.65
C ALA A 249 1.13 11.82 23.57
N SER A 250 1.45 10.55 23.39
CA SER A 250 2.53 9.87 24.11
C SER A 250 3.54 9.17 23.20
N ILE A 251 3.67 9.60 21.94
CA ILE A 251 4.49 8.89 20.94
C ILE A 251 5.98 8.90 21.30
N GLY A 252 6.49 9.97 21.92
CA GLY A 252 7.87 10.09 22.40
C GLY A 252 8.19 9.23 23.63
N THR A 253 7.19 8.61 24.27
CA THR A 253 7.41 7.54 25.25
C THR A 253 7.56 6.17 24.59
N LYS A 254 6.95 5.99 23.41
CA LYS A 254 6.91 4.70 22.71
C LYS A 254 8.12 4.49 21.81
N TYR A 255 8.61 5.54 21.17
CA TYR A 255 9.68 5.49 20.19
C TYR A 255 10.76 6.51 20.51
N ASP A 256 12.01 6.15 20.24
CA ASP A 256 13.13 7.10 20.30
C ASP A 256 13.20 8.00 19.05
N ALA A 257 14.12 8.97 19.03
CA ALA A 257 14.30 9.91 17.93
C ALA A 257 14.50 9.22 16.57
N ARG A 258 15.25 8.11 16.56
CA ARG A 258 15.59 7.37 15.34
C ARG A 258 14.37 6.62 14.84
N GLU A 259 13.64 5.94 15.72
CA GLU A 259 12.42 5.23 15.35
C GLU A 259 11.32 6.19 14.87
N LEU A 260 11.14 7.33 15.55
CA LEU A 260 10.19 8.37 15.13
C LEU A 260 10.53 8.90 13.73
N LEU A 261 11.79 9.27 13.50
CA LEU A 261 12.22 9.76 12.19
C LEU A 261 12.01 8.72 11.11
N TYR A 262 12.31 7.44 11.40
CA TYR A 262 12.09 6.33 10.47
C TYR A 262 10.61 6.20 10.11
N HIS A 263 9.71 6.19 11.08
CA HIS A 263 8.27 6.04 10.83
C HIS A 263 7.67 7.21 10.04
N VAL A 264 8.18 8.44 10.21
CA VAL A 264 7.71 9.60 9.45
C VAL A 264 8.30 9.64 8.03
N GLN A 265 9.57 9.25 7.88
CA GLN A 265 10.25 9.23 6.58
C GLN A 265 9.85 8.04 5.71
N SER A 266 9.45 6.93 6.34
CA SER A 266 9.10 5.66 5.68
C SER A 266 7.79 5.08 6.25
N PRO A 267 6.62 5.74 6.09
CA PRO A 267 5.37 5.27 6.71
C PRO A 267 4.96 3.85 6.31
N SER A 268 5.30 3.39 5.10
CA SER A 268 5.02 2.02 4.65
C SER A 268 6.10 1.00 5.04
N GLY A 269 7.22 1.44 5.62
CA GLY A 269 8.36 0.59 5.97
C GLY A 269 8.08 -0.40 7.11
N ALA A 270 7.12 -0.08 7.98
CA ALA A 270 6.65 -0.97 9.04
C ALA A 270 5.21 -0.59 9.45
N VAL A 271 4.23 -1.15 8.74
CA VAL A 271 2.81 -0.92 9.05
C VAL A 271 2.39 -1.82 10.21
N ASN A 272 1.94 -1.22 11.31
CA ASN A 272 1.37 -1.97 12.43
C ASN A 272 0.04 -2.59 12.02
N TYR A 273 -0.24 -3.83 12.42
CA TYR A 273 -1.45 -4.56 12.03
C TYR A 273 -2.76 -3.81 12.37
N ASN A 274 -2.77 -2.99 13.43
CA ASN A 274 -3.93 -2.16 13.81
C ASN A 274 -4.16 -0.96 12.88
N PHE A 275 -3.18 -0.66 12.02
CA PHE A 275 -3.15 0.52 11.15
C PHE A 275 -2.97 0.13 9.67
N VAL A 276 -3.32 -1.10 9.31
CA VAL A 276 -3.41 -1.55 7.91
C VAL A 276 -4.63 -0.88 7.28
N SER A 277 -4.44 -0.17 6.17
CA SER A 277 -5.56 0.37 5.40
C SER A 277 -6.27 -0.72 4.61
N HIS A 278 -7.56 -0.51 4.38
CA HIS A 278 -8.43 -1.39 3.62
C HIS A 278 -9.05 -0.62 2.45
N THR A 279 -9.22 -1.30 1.34
CA THR A 279 -10.05 -0.84 0.22
C THR A 279 -11.40 -1.53 0.34
N LEU A 280 -12.47 -0.74 0.45
CA LEU A 280 -13.84 -1.18 0.51
C LEU A 280 -14.53 -0.91 -0.83
N LEU A 281 -15.08 -1.94 -1.44
CA LEU A 281 -16.05 -1.81 -2.53
C LEU A 281 -17.45 -1.82 -1.92
N LEU A 282 -18.25 -0.81 -2.23
CA LEU A 282 -19.63 -0.71 -1.79
C LEU A 282 -20.59 -1.19 -2.88
N LYS A 283 -21.76 -1.69 -2.48
CA LYS A 283 -22.85 -2.13 -3.37
C LYS A 283 -23.37 -1.03 -4.30
N ASP A 284 -23.13 0.23 -3.96
CA ASP A 284 -23.45 1.40 -4.79
C ASP A 284 -22.37 1.71 -5.85
N GLY A 285 -21.31 0.89 -5.92
CA GLY A 285 -20.20 1.02 -6.85
C GLY A 285 -19.08 1.93 -6.38
N ARG A 286 -19.18 2.57 -5.20
CA ARG A 286 -18.09 3.39 -4.65
C ARG A 286 -16.95 2.50 -4.15
N VAL A 287 -15.72 2.92 -4.42
CA VAL A 287 -14.50 2.34 -3.85
C VAL A 287 -13.90 3.33 -2.88
N LEU A 288 -13.73 2.91 -1.63
CA LEU A 288 -13.20 3.73 -0.55
C LEU A 288 -11.96 3.08 0.03
N THR A 289 -10.82 3.76 -0.01
CA THR A 289 -9.60 3.30 0.65
C THR A 289 -9.35 4.12 1.92
N GLY A 290 -9.16 3.44 3.04
CA GLY A 290 -8.97 4.09 4.32
C GLY A 290 -8.62 3.14 5.45
N LEU A 291 -8.45 3.67 6.65
CA LEU A 291 -8.21 2.90 7.85
C LEU A 291 -9.52 2.54 8.52
N VAL A 292 -9.72 1.27 8.87
CA VAL A 292 -10.88 0.85 9.64
C VAL A 292 -10.69 1.29 11.09
N LEU A 293 -11.42 2.32 11.51
CA LEU A 293 -11.29 2.92 12.84
C LEU A 293 -12.12 2.17 13.88
N ASN A 294 -13.30 1.70 13.49
CA ASN A 294 -14.20 0.96 14.35
C ASN A 294 -15.15 0.07 13.52
N ARG A 295 -15.57 -1.06 14.11
CA ARG A 295 -16.68 -1.88 13.64
C ARG A 295 -17.66 -2.08 14.79
N GLN A 296 -18.84 -1.48 14.67
CA GLN A 296 -19.86 -1.58 15.71
C GLN A 296 -21.26 -1.48 15.12
N ASP A 297 -22.21 -2.25 15.66
CA ASP A 297 -23.63 -2.18 15.32
C ASP A 297 -23.92 -2.31 13.81
N GLY A 298 -23.19 -3.21 13.15
CA GLY A 298 -23.30 -3.44 11.71
C GLY A 298 -22.81 -2.26 10.85
N ARG A 299 -21.96 -1.39 11.39
CA ARG A 299 -21.34 -0.27 10.68
C ARG A 299 -19.82 -0.34 10.76
N ILE A 300 -19.18 0.15 9.70
CA ILE A 300 -17.74 0.31 9.58
C ILE A 300 -17.46 1.80 9.52
N MET A 301 -16.66 2.30 10.45
CA MET A 301 -16.14 3.66 10.40
C MET A 301 -14.79 3.64 9.71
N LEU A 302 -14.70 4.25 8.54
CA LEU A 302 -13.52 4.30 7.70
C LEU A 302 -12.90 5.70 7.74
N GLY A 303 -11.64 5.81 8.17
CA GLY A 303 -10.86 7.03 8.09
C GLY A 303 -10.16 7.13 6.74
N LEU A 304 -10.46 8.15 5.95
CA LEU A 304 -9.90 8.36 4.61
C LEU A 304 -8.56 9.10 4.66
N ALA A 305 -7.77 8.98 3.59
CA ALA A 305 -6.53 9.75 3.42
C ALA A 305 -6.76 11.28 3.41
N THR A 306 -8.00 11.73 3.20
CA THR A 306 -8.40 13.13 3.31
C THR A 306 -8.49 13.63 4.76
N GLY A 307 -8.36 12.74 5.76
CA GLY A 307 -8.59 13.05 7.17
C GLY A 307 -10.07 13.02 7.59
N GLN A 308 -10.97 12.73 6.65
CA GLN A 308 -12.40 12.57 6.93
C GLN A 308 -12.72 11.15 7.41
N GLN A 309 -13.81 11.01 8.14
CA GLN A 309 -14.35 9.72 8.54
C GLN A 309 -15.68 9.50 7.82
N GLU A 310 -15.83 8.35 7.18
CA GLU A 310 -17.10 7.90 6.63
C GLU A 310 -17.64 6.72 7.44
N THR A 311 -18.96 6.72 7.66
CA THR A 311 -19.64 5.59 8.28
C THR A 311 -20.42 4.85 7.20
N ILE A 312 -20.09 3.58 7.05
CA ILE A 312 -20.59 2.70 6.00
C ILE A 312 -21.38 1.59 6.70
N ALA A 313 -22.57 1.23 6.22
CA ALA A 313 -23.22 0.04 6.75
C ALA A 313 -22.45 -1.19 6.26
N ALA A 314 -22.11 -2.12 7.14
CA ALA A 314 -21.36 -3.32 6.77
C ALA A 314 -22.11 -4.16 5.72
N VAL A 315 -23.44 -4.08 5.71
CA VAL A 315 -24.28 -4.72 4.69
C VAL A 315 -24.14 -4.07 3.31
N ASP A 316 -23.64 -2.84 3.22
CA ASP A 316 -23.39 -2.13 1.97
C ASP A 316 -21.97 -2.37 1.45
N VAL A 317 -21.09 -3.00 2.24
CA VAL A 317 -19.77 -3.43 1.78
C VAL A 317 -19.92 -4.73 1.01
N GLU A 318 -19.60 -4.66 -0.27
CA GLU A 318 -19.53 -5.82 -1.16
C GLU A 318 -18.19 -6.55 -0.96
N GLU A 319 -17.09 -5.79 -0.85
CA GLU A 319 -15.77 -6.37 -0.67
C GLU A 319 -14.83 -5.50 0.16
N GLU A 320 -13.88 -6.14 0.84
CA GLU A 320 -12.86 -5.51 1.65
C GLU A 320 -11.50 -6.18 1.45
N SER A 321 -10.47 -5.40 1.11
CA SER A 321 -9.12 -5.92 0.88
C SER A 321 -8.04 -5.12 1.64
N PRO A 322 -7.18 -5.78 2.46
CA PRO A 322 -6.09 -5.11 3.17
C PRO A 322 -5.00 -4.65 2.20
N GLN A 323 -4.41 -3.49 2.48
CA GLN A 323 -3.37 -2.88 1.65
C GLN A 323 -2.00 -3.03 2.29
N ALA A 324 -0.98 -3.29 1.47
CA ALA A 324 0.41 -3.40 1.92
C ALA A 324 1.08 -2.02 2.16
N ILE A 325 0.43 -0.94 1.74
CA ILE A 325 0.93 0.44 1.81
C ILE A 325 0.20 1.16 2.94
N SER A 326 0.92 2.03 3.66
CA SER A 326 0.31 2.84 4.73
C SER A 326 -0.64 3.89 4.16
N LEU A 327 -1.69 4.23 4.91
CA LEU A 327 -2.54 5.39 4.60
C LEU A 327 -1.81 6.72 4.83
N MET A 328 -0.77 6.72 5.67
CA MET A 328 0.08 7.89 5.88
C MET A 328 0.91 8.15 4.61
N PRO A 329 0.81 9.33 3.99
CA PRO A 329 1.48 9.60 2.73
C PRO A 329 3.01 9.51 2.84
N GLU A 330 3.67 9.04 1.79
CA GLU A 330 5.12 9.13 1.65
C GLU A 330 5.56 10.58 1.36
N GLY A 331 6.81 10.91 1.71
CA GLY A 331 7.42 12.19 1.32
C GLY A 331 6.91 13.43 2.06
N LEU A 332 6.27 13.26 3.23
CA LEU A 332 5.75 14.36 4.07
C LEU A 332 6.83 15.38 4.46
N LEU A 333 8.08 14.93 4.57
CA LEU A 333 9.23 15.75 4.97
C LEU A 333 9.87 16.50 3.80
N ASN A 334 9.55 16.16 2.55
CA ASN A 334 10.28 16.65 1.36
C ASN A 334 10.21 18.17 1.16
N SER A 335 9.19 18.80 1.74
CA SER A 335 8.95 20.24 1.67
C SER A 335 9.60 21.01 2.82
N LEU A 336 10.08 20.30 3.85
CA LEU A 336 10.72 20.89 5.00
C LEU A 336 12.21 21.09 4.72
N SER A 337 12.82 21.99 5.49
CA SER A 337 14.27 22.06 5.67
C SER A 337 14.74 21.04 6.70
N THR A 338 16.05 20.72 6.69
CA THR A 338 16.60 19.76 7.67
C THR A 338 16.39 20.25 9.10
N GLN A 339 16.42 21.57 9.32
CA GLN A 339 16.10 22.16 10.61
C GLN A 339 14.61 22.03 10.96
N GLU A 340 13.70 22.22 10.01
CA GLU A 340 12.26 22.02 10.24
C GLU A 340 11.94 20.56 10.55
N VAL A 341 12.64 19.60 9.93
CA VAL A 341 12.50 18.18 10.31
C VAL A 341 13.04 17.91 11.70
N ALA A 342 14.20 18.49 12.07
CA ALA A 342 14.73 18.38 13.42
C ALA A 342 13.78 19.02 14.46
N ASP A 343 13.16 20.15 14.13
CA ASP A 343 12.16 20.82 14.98
C ASP A 343 10.91 19.95 15.16
N LEU A 344 10.38 19.37 14.07
CA LEU A 344 9.25 18.43 14.12
C LEU A 344 9.58 17.18 14.94
N LEU A 345 10.78 16.63 14.77
CA LEU A 345 11.25 15.47 15.53
C LEU A 345 11.39 15.78 17.02
N GLU A 346 11.90 16.96 17.37
CA GLU A 346 11.98 17.44 18.77
C GLU A 346 10.58 17.54 19.40
N TYR A 347 9.62 18.09 18.66
CA TYR A 347 8.23 18.13 19.13
C TYR A 347 7.67 16.72 19.38
N LEU A 348 7.79 15.79 18.42
CA LEU A 348 7.28 14.42 18.58
C LEU A 348 7.95 13.69 19.75
N GLN A 349 9.25 13.91 19.97
CA GLN A 349 9.98 13.35 21.11
C GLN A 349 9.53 13.92 22.46
N SER A 350 9.09 15.18 22.48
CA SER A 350 8.59 15.85 23.68
C SER A 350 7.21 15.34 24.11
N LEU A 351 6.46 14.68 23.21
CA LEU A 351 5.15 14.07 23.50
C LEU A 351 5.30 12.81 24.35
N ARG A 352 5.59 13.00 25.65
CA ARG A 352 5.78 11.93 26.62
C ARG A 352 4.67 11.90 27.66
N LYS A 353 4.37 10.70 28.15
CA LYS A 353 3.35 10.48 29.18
C LYS A 353 3.85 11.08 30.52
N GLY A 354 3.54 12.35 30.78
CA GLY A 354 3.93 13.05 32.01
C GLY A 354 3.95 14.58 31.95
N ASP A 355 4.06 15.19 30.76
CA ASP A 355 4.21 16.65 30.62
C ASP A 355 2.92 17.42 30.30
N ALA A 356 1.77 16.74 30.39
CA ALA A 356 0.49 17.42 30.56
C ALA A 356 0.44 18.02 31.97
N GLY A 357 1.16 19.11 32.17
CA GLY A 357 0.99 20.02 33.29
C GLY A 357 -0.47 20.47 33.30
N ILE A 358 -1.27 19.80 34.11
CA ILE A 358 -2.53 20.30 34.62
C ILE A 358 -2.18 21.59 35.37
N THR A 359 -2.26 22.74 34.69
CA THR A 359 -2.53 23.98 35.39
C THR A 359 -4.04 23.99 35.61
N PRO A 360 -4.54 23.80 36.85
CA PRO A 360 -5.95 24.00 37.09
C PRO A 360 -6.25 25.45 36.79
N ALA A 361 -7.24 25.71 35.93
CA ALA A 361 -7.77 27.04 35.74
C ALA A 361 -8.17 27.61 37.11
N THR A 362 -7.40 28.56 37.60
CA THR A 362 -7.78 29.36 38.77
C THR A 362 -9.03 30.13 38.41
N THR A 363 -10.13 29.71 39.01
CA THR A 363 -11.37 30.47 39.11
C THR A 363 -11.09 31.75 39.91
N ARG A 364 -11.35 32.90 39.30
CA ARG A 364 -11.69 34.14 40.00
C ARG A 364 -12.87 34.79 39.31
#